data_AF-A0A418VVN9-F1
#
_entry.id   AF-A0A418VVN9-F1
#
_cell.length_a   1.000
_cell.length_b   1.000
_cell.length_c   1.000
_cell.angle_alpha   90.00
_cell.angle_beta   90.00
_cell.angle_gamma   90.00
#
_symmetry.space_group_name_H-M   'P 1'
#
loop_
_entity.id
_entity.type
_entity.pdbx_description
1 polymer ?
#
loop_
_entity_poly.entity_id
_entity_poly.type
_entity_poly.pdbx_seq_one_letter_code
_entity_poly.pdbx_strand_id
1 'polypeptide(L)'
;MRTGSFAVRLFVGLAALVLLAVVMAVGGGWAERAAMAAWGQRVRHVSELYSAGLESALAKYDYVPKTLALHPSVLDALRHPGDGARAATANQYLERLNAEAGAGDLYLLDPSGRVLAASNWRAPLSFVGMDLSYRPYFQDAGRRGEGRFYGVGTTNGRPGYYFAVAIRDGDQVLGVAAAKVSLERIEESWAPGDERVFVADGLGVVILTSVPSWKFGMTAALSEPMWTTASLTRQYGAVTLKPLPVEEREDRGTARGWWLWPKTTRPPSPIWPTPAPCPALAGA
;
A
#
# COMPACT_ATOMS: atom_id res chain seq x y z
N MET A 1 25.18 12.58 -74.01
CA MET A 1 25.64 13.07 -72.68
C MET A 1 24.50 13.44 -71.70
N ARG A 2 23.25 12.95 -71.85
CA ARG A 2 22.11 13.32 -70.97
C ARG A 2 21.87 12.33 -69.80
N THR A 3 22.40 11.12 -69.88
CA THR A 3 22.19 10.01 -68.91
C THR A 3 22.90 10.21 -67.57
N GLY A 4 24.06 10.89 -67.54
CA GLY A 4 24.82 11.12 -66.30
C GLY A 4 24.11 12.04 -65.30
N SER A 5 23.38 13.06 -65.78
CA SER A 5 22.67 14.00 -64.90
C SER A 5 21.47 13.38 -64.17
N PHE A 6 20.82 12.38 -64.79
CA PHE A 6 19.69 11.67 -64.20
C PHE A 6 20.14 10.73 -63.08
N ALA A 7 21.22 9.97 -63.31
CA ALA A 7 21.81 9.09 -62.30
C ALA A 7 22.29 9.87 -61.07
N VAL A 8 22.93 11.04 -61.27
CA VAL A 8 23.38 11.90 -60.17
C VAL A 8 22.19 12.45 -59.36
N ARG A 9 21.13 12.92 -60.02
CA ARG A 9 19.91 13.41 -59.33
C ARG A 9 19.20 12.32 -58.54
N LEU A 10 19.13 11.10 -59.09
CA LEU A 10 18.55 9.94 -58.40
C LEU A 10 19.37 9.57 -57.16
N PHE A 11 20.70 9.55 -57.27
CA PHE A 11 21.60 9.26 -56.16
C PHE A 11 21.49 10.29 -55.03
N VAL A 12 21.47 11.58 -55.37
CA VAL A 12 21.29 12.67 -54.39
C VAL A 12 19.93 12.58 -53.69
N GLY A 13 18.86 12.28 -54.44
CA GLY A 13 17.53 12.08 -53.87
C GLY A 13 17.46 10.89 -52.90
N LEU A 14 18.08 9.76 -53.27
CA LEU A 14 18.16 8.59 -52.40
C LEU A 14 18.97 8.87 -51.13
N ALA A 15 20.12 9.54 -51.26
CA ALA A 15 20.96 9.92 -50.13
C ALA A 15 20.23 10.86 -49.16
N ALA A 16 19.46 11.82 -49.68
CA ALA A 16 18.63 12.70 -48.87
C ALA A 16 17.51 11.95 -48.12
N LEU A 17 16.88 10.97 -48.77
CA LEU A 17 15.87 10.10 -48.13
C LEU A 17 16.47 9.23 -47.03
N VAL A 18 17.65 8.64 -47.27
CA VAL A 18 18.37 7.86 -46.25
C VAL A 18 18.77 8.74 -45.07
N LEU A 19 19.30 9.95 -45.33
CA LEU A 19 19.65 10.90 -44.27
C LEU A 19 18.42 11.30 -43.45
N LEU A 20 17.29 11.60 -44.10
CA LEU A 20 16.04 11.91 -43.42
C LEU A 20 15.56 10.73 -42.56
N ALA A 21 15.62 9.50 -43.08
CA ALA A 21 15.25 8.30 -42.34
C ALA A 21 16.15 8.09 -41.10
N VAL A 22 17.46 8.33 -41.22
CA VAL A 22 18.40 8.25 -40.09
C VAL A 22 18.10 9.33 -39.05
N VAL A 23 17.85 10.58 -39.46
CA VAL A 23 17.49 11.67 -38.54
C VAL A 23 16.19 11.37 -37.81
N MET A 24 15.17 10.85 -38.51
CA MET A 24 13.90 10.45 -37.90
C MET A 24 14.07 9.28 -36.93
N ALA A 25 14.88 8.27 -37.27
CA ALA A 25 15.13 7.12 -36.40
C ALA A 25 15.91 7.50 -35.14
N VAL A 26 16.96 8.33 -35.27
CA VAL A 26 17.77 8.80 -34.15
C VAL A 26 16.97 9.77 -33.28
N GLY A 27 16.28 10.73 -33.89
CA GLY A 27 15.41 11.68 -33.19
C GLY A 27 14.27 11.00 -32.45
N GLY A 28 13.61 10.03 -33.10
CA GLY A 28 12.56 9.22 -32.49
C GLY A 28 13.07 8.39 -31.30
N GLY A 29 14.21 7.70 -31.45
CA GLY A 29 14.81 6.93 -30.36
C GLY A 29 15.31 7.81 -29.20
N TRP A 30 15.80 9.03 -29.48
CA TRP A 30 16.16 9.98 -28.43
C TRP A 30 14.93 10.51 -27.70
N ALA A 31 13.88 10.90 -28.43
CA ALA A 31 12.63 11.38 -27.86
C ALA A 31 11.94 10.30 -27.01
N GLU A 32 11.93 9.04 -27.44
CA GLU A 32 11.39 7.91 -26.68
C GLU A 32 12.16 7.70 -25.36
N ARG A 33 13.50 7.71 -25.40
CA ARG A 33 14.33 7.57 -24.18
C ARG A 33 14.15 8.76 -23.23
N ALA A 34 14.12 9.98 -23.76
CA ALA A 34 13.93 11.19 -22.98
C ALA A 34 12.55 11.21 -22.32
N ALA A 35 11.50 10.82 -23.07
CA ALA A 35 10.17 10.64 -22.53
C ALA A 35 10.18 9.59 -21.41
N MET A 36 10.67 8.38 -21.66
CA MET A 36 10.74 7.31 -20.65
C MET A 36 11.51 7.73 -19.40
N ALA A 37 12.63 8.45 -19.54
CA ALA A 37 13.38 8.97 -18.41
C ALA A 37 12.57 9.97 -17.58
N ALA A 38 11.83 10.88 -18.23
CA ALA A 38 10.96 11.84 -17.56
C ALA A 38 9.78 11.14 -16.84
N TRP A 39 9.16 10.12 -17.46
CA TRP A 39 8.14 9.29 -16.81
C TRP A 39 8.67 8.56 -15.58
N GLY A 40 9.86 7.95 -15.69
CA GLY A 40 10.49 7.26 -14.57
C GLY A 40 10.84 8.18 -13.39
N GLN A 41 11.25 9.42 -13.67
CA GLN A 41 11.46 10.42 -12.61
C GLN A 41 10.15 10.81 -11.92
N ARG A 42 9.06 11.02 -12.67
CA ARG A 42 7.75 11.32 -12.09
C ARG A 42 7.26 10.17 -11.20
N VAL A 43 7.32 8.92 -11.67
CA VAL A 43 6.90 7.74 -10.89
C VAL A 43 7.68 7.62 -9.58
N ARG A 44 9.00 7.85 -9.59
CA ARG A 44 9.82 7.84 -8.37
C ARG A 44 9.37 8.89 -7.37
N HIS A 45 9.23 10.13 -7.82
CA HIS A 45 8.84 11.24 -6.95
C HIS A 45 7.46 11.01 -6.31
N VAL A 46 6.50 10.53 -7.11
CA VAL A 46 5.16 10.18 -6.66
C VAL A 46 5.20 9.03 -5.65
N SER A 47 5.97 7.97 -5.94
CA SER A 47 6.12 6.83 -5.03
C SER A 47 6.72 7.25 -3.69
N GLU A 48 7.73 8.12 -3.68
CA GLU A 48 8.31 8.69 -2.46
C GLU A 48 7.29 9.51 -1.67
N LEU A 49 6.49 10.34 -2.34
CA LEU A 49 5.44 11.15 -1.70
C LEU A 49 4.37 10.27 -1.04
N TYR A 50 3.83 9.28 -1.75
CA TYR A 50 2.82 8.37 -1.20
C TYR A 50 3.37 7.51 -0.06
N SER A 51 4.63 7.06 -0.17
CA SER A 51 5.29 6.28 0.88
C SER A 51 5.48 7.12 2.14
N ALA A 52 6.05 8.32 2.01
CA ALA A 52 6.23 9.25 3.12
C ALA A 52 4.89 9.65 3.76
N GLY A 53 3.86 9.87 2.95
CA GLY A 53 2.51 10.16 3.42
C GLY A 53 1.91 9.00 4.22
N LEU A 54 2.03 7.77 3.73
CA LEU A 54 1.57 6.56 4.43
C LEU A 54 2.35 6.34 5.73
N GLU A 55 3.67 6.45 5.69
CA GLU A 55 4.54 6.32 6.87
C GLU A 55 4.16 7.35 7.93
N SER A 56 3.98 8.62 7.56
CA SER A 56 3.55 9.68 8.47
C SER A 56 2.14 9.41 9.04
N ALA A 57 1.21 8.95 8.19
CA ALA A 57 -0.14 8.63 8.62
C ALA A 57 -0.20 7.44 9.61
N LEU A 58 0.74 6.50 9.50
CA LEU A 58 0.86 5.34 10.39
C LEU A 58 1.69 5.65 11.64
N ALA A 59 2.77 6.43 11.52
CA ALA A 59 3.70 6.75 12.61
C ALA A 59 3.01 7.41 13.81
N LYS A 60 1.96 8.20 13.57
CA LYS A 60 1.15 8.81 14.64
C LYS A 60 0.41 7.81 15.53
N TYR A 61 0.39 6.52 15.18
CA TYR A 61 -0.24 5.47 15.98
C TYR A 61 0.78 4.53 16.65
N ASP A 62 2.05 4.54 16.23
CA ASP A 62 3.09 3.63 16.75
C ASP A 62 3.33 3.82 18.25
N TYR A 63 3.21 5.07 18.75
CA TYR A 63 3.40 5.38 20.16
C TYR A 63 2.19 5.03 21.04
N VAL A 64 1.02 4.77 20.47
CA VAL A 64 -0.22 4.60 21.26
C VAL A 64 -0.15 3.33 22.12
N PRO A 65 0.19 2.13 21.60
CA PRO A 65 0.37 0.95 22.45
C PRO A 65 1.50 1.10 23.48
N LYS A 66 2.57 1.84 23.14
CA LYS A 66 3.68 2.12 24.07
C LYS A 66 3.21 2.98 25.24
N THR A 67 2.32 3.93 24.98
CA THR A 67 1.72 4.78 26.01
C THR A 67 0.75 4.00 26.89
N LEU A 68 -0.04 3.09 26.29
CA LEU A 68 -0.93 2.19 27.04
C LEU A 68 -0.17 1.34 28.06
N ALA A 69 1.02 0.84 27.68
CA ALA A 69 1.86 0.00 28.53
C ALA A 69 2.27 0.66 29.86
N LEU A 70 2.22 1.99 29.95
CA LEU A 70 2.62 2.75 31.13
C LEU A 70 1.46 3.09 32.08
N HIS A 71 0.21 2.91 31.66
CA HIS A 71 -0.94 3.41 32.42
C HIS A 71 -1.33 2.46 33.57
N PRO A 72 -1.57 2.96 34.80
CA PRO A 72 -1.89 2.12 35.96
C PRO A 72 -3.08 1.18 35.72
N SER A 73 -4.18 1.66 35.14
CA SER A 73 -5.37 0.82 34.88
C SER A 73 -5.10 -0.31 33.88
N VAL A 74 -4.13 -0.13 32.97
CA VAL A 74 -3.73 -1.17 32.01
C VAL A 74 -2.93 -2.25 32.73
N LEU A 75 -1.91 -1.83 33.50
CA LEU A 75 -1.08 -2.75 34.29
C LEU A 75 -1.91 -3.52 35.32
N ASP A 76 -2.87 -2.84 35.96
CA ASP A 76 -3.71 -3.42 37.00
C ASP A 76 -4.63 -4.52 36.46
N ALA A 77 -5.22 -4.31 35.28
CA ALA A 77 -6.03 -5.31 34.58
C ALA A 77 -5.20 -6.52 34.13
N LEU A 78 -3.94 -6.30 33.70
CA LEU A 78 -3.04 -7.38 33.27
C LEU A 78 -2.48 -8.20 34.45
N ARG A 79 -2.27 -7.59 35.61
CA ARG A 79 -1.82 -8.29 36.82
C ARG A 79 -2.91 -9.13 37.48
N HIS A 80 -4.19 -8.81 37.22
CA HIS A 80 -5.34 -9.52 37.78
C HIS A 80 -6.30 -9.99 36.67
N PRO A 81 -5.83 -10.86 35.76
CA PRO A 81 -6.65 -11.35 34.67
C PRO A 81 -7.81 -12.17 35.25
N GLY A 82 -9.04 -11.69 35.06
CA GLY A 82 -10.27 -12.30 35.62
C GLY A 82 -11.06 -11.38 36.55
N ASP A 83 -10.47 -10.28 37.03
CA ASP A 83 -11.20 -9.26 37.78
C ASP A 83 -11.97 -8.34 36.82
N GLY A 84 -13.28 -8.56 36.72
CA GLY A 84 -14.15 -7.78 35.84
C GLY A 84 -14.20 -6.28 36.15
N ALA A 85 -13.98 -5.87 37.41
CA ALA A 85 -14.01 -4.45 37.77
C ALA A 85 -12.75 -3.72 37.26
N ARG A 86 -11.59 -4.38 37.32
CA ARG A 86 -10.33 -3.85 36.77
C ARG A 86 -10.37 -3.82 35.24
N ALA A 87 -10.88 -4.89 34.61
CA ALA A 87 -11.13 -4.90 33.16
C ALA A 87 -12.08 -3.78 32.72
N ALA A 88 -13.16 -3.52 33.47
CA ALA A 88 -14.08 -2.41 33.19
C ALA A 88 -13.41 -1.03 33.32
N THR A 89 -12.52 -0.86 34.29
CA THR A 89 -11.73 0.38 34.44
C THR A 89 -10.79 0.58 33.26
N ALA A 90 -10.10 -0.48 32.82
CA ALA A 90 -9.28 -0.45 31.62
C ALA A 90 -10.10 -0.15 30.35
N ASN A 91 -11.28 -0.75 30.20
CA ASN A 91 -12.21 -0.47 29.09
C ASN A 91 -12.55 1.02 28.97
N GLN A 92 -12.95 1.66 30.07
CA GLN A 92 -13.28 3.09 30.09
C GLN A 92 -12.08 3.99 29.79
N TYR A 93 -10.88 3.57 30.20
CA TYR A 93 -9.65 4.27 29.86
C TYR A 93 -9.35 4.15 28.36
N LEU A 94 -9.39 2.95 27.80
CA LEU A 94 -9.16 2.70 26.38
C LEU A 94 -10.18 3.41 25.48
N GLU A 95 -11.45 3.43 25.88
CA GLU A 95 -12.53 4.13 25.17
C GLU A 95 -12.23 5.64 25.08
N ARG A 96 -11.90 6.28 26.22
CA ARG A 96 -11.55 7.70 26.27
C ARG A 96 -10.27 8.00 25.51
N LEU A 97 -9.23 7.19 25.67
CA LEU A 97 -7.99 7.40 24.95
C LEU A 97 -8.18 7.24 23.44
N ASN A 98 -8.97 6.25 22.99
CA ASN A 98 -9.21 6.05 21.57
C ASN A 98 -10.01 7.19 20.93
N ALA A 99 -10.90 7.83 21.69
CA ALA A 99 -11.63 9.01 21.23
C ALA A 99 -10.67 10.16 20.88
N GLU A 100 -9.58 10.32 21.63
CA GLU A 100 -8.55 11.34 21.38
C GLU A 100 -7.51 10.90 20.35
N ALA A 101 -7.01 9.66 20.47
CA ALA A 101 -5.99 9.11 19.58
C ALA A 101 -6.51 8.90 18.15
N GLY A 102 -7.82 8.71 17.99
CA GLY A 102 -8.46 8.49 16.71
C GLY A 102 -7.95 7.23 16.00
N ALA A 103 -7.57 6.20 16.76
CA ALA A 103 -7.34 4.88 16.18
C ALA A 103 -8.71 4.23 15.90
N GLY A 104 -8.70 3.11 15.16
CA GLY A 104 -9.90 2.32 14.96
C GLY A 104 -10.35 1.68 16.26
N ASP A 105 -9.47 0.91 16.88
CA ASP A 105 -9.72 0.23 18.16
C ASP A 105 -8.42 0.13 18.97
N LEU A 106 -8.50 0.26 20.30
CA LEU A 106 -7.43 -0.04 21.24
C LEU A 106 -7.84 -1.21 22.12
N TYR A 107 -6.93 -2.13 22.44
CA TYR A 107 -7.27 -3.29 23.27
C TYR A 107 -6.05 -3.91 23.94
N LEU A 108 -6.31 -4.65 25.01
CA LEU A 108 -5.33 -5.38 25.80
C LEU A 108 -5.58 -6.88 25.68
N LEU A 109 -4.51 -7.62 25.42
CA LEU A 109 -4.50 -9.07 25.41
C LEU A 109 -3.71 -9.57 26.62
N ASP A 110 -4.22 -10.63 27.26
CA ASP A 110 -3.46 -11.39 28.24
C ASP A 110 -2.33 -12.21 27.57
N PRO A 111 -1.44 -12.87 28.34
CA PRO A 111 -0.36 -13.68 27.78
C PRO A 111 -0.82 -14.87 26.94
N SER A 112 -2.10 -15.29 27.06
CA SER A 112 -2.68 -16.35 26.24
C SER A 112 -3.21 -15.85 24.89
N GLY A 113 -3.29 -14.53 24.69
CA GLY A 113 -3.83 -13.90 23.50
C GLY A 113 -5.33 -13.62 23.55
N ARG A 114 -5.94 -13.71 24.74
CA ARG A 114 -7.35 -13.36 24.95
C ARG A 114 -7.50 -11.89 25.30
N VAL A 115 -8.47 -11.22 24.70
CA VAL A 115 -8.72 -9.79 24.95
C VAL A 115 -9.38 -9.60 26.31
N LEU A 116 -8.72 -8.84 27.19
CA LEU A 116 -9.22 -8.51 28.53
C LEU A 116 -10.03 -7.21 28.55
N ALA A 117 -9.57 -6.21 27.78
CA ALA A 117 -10.19 -4.90 27.68
C ALA A 117 -10.07 -4.34 26.27
N ALA A 118 -11.05 -3.56 25.82
CA ALA A 118 -11.08 -2.93 24.52
C ALA A 118 -11.79 -1.57 24.56
N SER A 119 -11.40 -0.64 23.69
CA SER A 119 -12.06 0.65 23.51
C SER A 119 -13.48 0.49 22.98
N ASN A 120 -13.75 -0.58 22.23
CA ASN A 120 -15.05 -0.90 21.65
C ASN A 120 -15.91 -1.81 22.54
N TRP A 121 -15.63 -1.87 23.85
CA TRP A 121 -16.28 -2.80 24.78
C TRP A 121 -17.81 -2.71 24.86
N ARG A 122 -18.40 -1.54 24.53
CA ARG A 122 -19.86 -1.32 24.46
C ARG A 122 -20.45 -1.58 23.07
N ALA A 123 -19.62 -1.74 22.05
CA ALA A 123 -20.10 -1.96 20.69
C ALA A 123 -20.66 -3.39 20.53
N PRO A 124 -21.65 -3.61 19.63
CA PRO A 124 -22.19 -4.95 19.37
C PRO A 124 -21.11 -5.97 18.95
N LEU A 125 -20.05 -5.49 18.28
CA LEU A 125 -18.92 -6.28 17.80
C LEU A 125 -17.66 -6.03 18.65
N SER A 126 -17.84 -6.08 19.98
CA SER A 126 -16.76 -5.89 20.97
C SER A 126 -15.67 -6.95 20.83
N PHE A 127 -14.42 -6.55 21.08
CA PHE A 127 -13.29 -7.47 21.09
C PHE A 127 -13.13 -8.23 22.41
N VAL A 128 -13.77 -7.78 23.49
CA VAL A 128 -13.60 -8.37 24.83
C VAL A 128 -13.90 -9.88 24.80
N GLY A 129 -12.96 -10.68 25.31
CA GLY A 129 -13.05 -12.13 25.37
C GLY A 129 -12.70 -12.88 24.08
N MET A 130 -12.40 -12.18 22.98
CA MET A 130 -11.94 -12.84 21.76
C MET A 130 -10.54 -13.43 21.95
N ASP A 131 -10.30 -14.60 21.35
CA ASP A 131 -8.96 -15.15 21.18
C ASP A 131 -8.33 -14.60 19.89
N LEU A 132 -7.15 -14.00 20.04
CA LEU A 132 -6.35 -13.42 18.97
C LEU A 132 -4.89 -13.93 19.01
N SER A 133 -4.63 -15.05 19.73
CA SER A 133 -3.31 -15.68 19.87
C SER A 133 -2.65 -16.08 18.55
N TYR A 134 -3.47 -16.38 17.53
CA TYR A 134 -3.04 -16.73 16.18
C TYR A 134 -2.61 -15.53 15.33
N ARG A 135 -2.78 -14.29 15.82
CA ARG A 135 -2.45 -13.08 15.05
C ARG A 135 -0.94 -12.78 15.10
N PRO A 136 -0.29 -12.53 13.95
CA PRO A 136 1.14 -12.24 13.93
C PRO A 136 1.57 -11.06 14.81
N TYR A 137 0.79 -9.98 14.87
CA TYR A 137 1.15 -8.84 15.73
C TYR A 137 1.25 -9.23 17.21
N PHE A 138 0.43 -10.17 17.68
CA PHE A 138 0.46 -10.64 19.07
C PHE A 138 1.68 -11.52 19.32
N GLN A 139 1.91 -12.49 18.43
CA GLN A 139 3.05 -13.41 18.51
C GLN A 139 4.39 -12.66 18.44
N ASP A 140 4.47 -11.69 17.53
CA ASP A 140 5.66 -10.87 17.34
C ASP A 140 5.91 -9.94 18.52
N ALA A 141 4.87 -9.29 19.07
CA ALA A 141 5.01 -8.50 20.28
C ALA A 141 5.51 -9.35 21.44
N GLY A 142 4.96 -10.54 21.66
CA GLY A 142 5.41 -11.46 22.71
C GLY A 142 6.89 -11.87 22.55
N ARG A 143 7.34 -12.19 21.33
CA ARG A 143 8.70 -12.64 21.05
C ARG A 143 9.74 -11.52 21.00
N ARG A 144 9.43 -10.41 20.35
CA ARG A 144 10.38 -9.34 19.98
C ARG A 144 10.12 -8.03 20.71
N GLY A 145 9.10 -7.95 21.55
CA GLY A 145 8.67 -6.72 22.22
C GLY A 145 7.66 -5.91 21.39
N GLU A 146 7.77 -5.94 20.05
CA GLU A 146 6.88 -5.23 19.14
C GLU A 146 6.40 -6.12 17.99
N GLY A 147 5.16 -5.87 17.55
CA GLY A 147 4.52 -6.57 16.44
C GLY A 147 3.76 -5.61 15.54
N ARG A 148 3.81 -5.87 14.24
CA ARG A 148 3.07 -5.12 13.22
C ARG A 148 2.42 -6.11 12.26
N PHE A 149 1.21 -5.81 11.82
CA PHE A 149 0.49 -6.69 10.91
C PHE A 149 -0.57 -5.93 10.12
N TYR A 150 -0.74 -6.27 8.86
CA TYR A 150 -1.94 -5.91 8.11
C TYR A 150 -2.93 -7.08 8.19
N GLY A 151 -4.21 -6.78 8.42
CA GLY A 151 -5.22 -7.82 8.30
C GLY A 151 -6.65 -7.31 8.25
N VAL A 152 -7.53 -8.13 7.68
CA VAL A 152 -8.97 -7.94 7.68
C VAL A 152 -9.53 -8.38 9.03
N GLY A 153 -10.21 -7.45 9.70
CA GLY A 153 -10.81 -7.70 11.02
C GLY A 153 -11.81 -8.86 10.95
N THR A 154 -11.69 -9.83 11.85
CA THR A 154 -12.59 -10.98 11.91
C THR A 154 -14.00 -10.63 12.37
N THR A 155 -14.17 -9.52 13.08
CA THR A 155 -15.45 -9.15 13.69
C THR A 155 -16.32 -8.33 12.75
N ASN A 156 -15.73 -7.36 12.04
CA ASN A 156 -16.45 -6.42 11.17
C ASN A 156 -16.02 -6.47 9.69
N GLY A 157 -15.09 -7.35 9.32
CA GLY A 157 -14.59 -7.45 7.94
C GLY A 157 -13.79 -6.24 7.45
N ARG A 158 -13.49 -5.27 8.33
CA ARG A 158 -12.79 -4.04 7.94
C ARG A 158 -11.28 -4.22 8.01
N PRO A 159 -10.53 -3.92 6.93
CA PRO A 159 -9.08 -3.96 6.92
C PRO A 159 -8.49 -2.96 7.91
N GLY A 160 -7.37 -3.33 8.50
CA GLY A 160 -6.62 -2.44 9.37
C GLY A 160 -5.15 -2.81 9.46
N TYR A 161 -4.37 -1.83 9.90
CA TYR A 161 -2.99 -2.01 10.28
C TYR A 161 -2.90 -2.06 11.81
N TYR A 162 -2.23 -3.07 12.33
CA TYR A 162 -2.16 -3.35 13.76
C TYR A 162 -0.76 -3.05 14.27
N PHE A 163 -0.67 -2.23 15.31
CA PHE A 163 0.51 -2.05 16.13
C PHE A 163 0.32 -2.80 17.44
N ALA A 164 1.33 -3.51 17.90
CA ALA A 164 1.29 -4.25 19.15
C ALA A 164 2.61 -4.14 19.91
N VAL A 165 2.52 -4.00 21.22
CA VAL A 165 3.67 -3.89 22.13
C VAL A 165 3.45 -4.79 23.33
N ALA A 166 4.46 -5.59 23.67
CA ALA A 166 4.43 -6.39 24.89
C ALA A 166 4.56 -5.50 26.12
N ILE A 167 3.68 -5.73 27.09
CA ILE A 167 3.72 -5.08 28.39
C ILE A 167 4.44 -6.03 29.34
N ARG A 168 5.50 -5.53 29.98
CA ARG A 168 6.40 -6.34 30.81
C ARG A 168 6.49 -5.80 32.23
N ASP A 169 6.72 -6.70 33.17
CA ASP A 169 7.11 -6.41 34.55
C ASP A 169 8.41 -7.18 34.84
N GLY A 170 9.53 -6.47 34.77
CA GLY A 170 10.84 -7.10 34.62
C GLY A 170 10.92 -7.97 33.35
N ASP A 171 11.32 -9.23 33.50
CA ASP A 171 11.43 -10.19 32.39
C ASP A 171 10.09 -10.84 32.01
N GLN A 172 9.07 -10.73 32.86
CA GLN A 172 7.76 -11.34 32.64
C GLN A 172 6.91 -10.51 31.67
N VAL A 173 6.36 -11.15 30.63
CA VAL A 173 5.32 -10.54 29.79
C VAL A 173 3.98 -10.65 30.51
N LEU A 174 3.42 -9.51 30.91
CA LEU A 174 2.08 -9.41 31.52
C LEU A 174 0.96 -9.49 30.48
N GLY A 175 1.24 -9.10 29.24
CA GLY A 175 0.27 -9.09 28.15
C GLY A 175 0.75 -8.27 26.95
N VAL A 176 -0.16 -7.92 26.07
CA VAL A 176 0.11 -7.11 24.86
C VAL A 176 -0.92 -5.99 24.76
N ALA A 177 -0.47 -4.75 24.58
CA ALA A 177 -1.32 -3.66 24.12
C ALA A 177 -1.31 -3.61 22.60
N ALA A 178 -2.48 -3.41 22.00
CA ALA A 178 -2.64 -3.30 20.56
C ALA A 178 -3.48 -2.10 20.16
N ALA A 179 -3.13 -1.51 19.01
CA ALA A 179 -3.88 -0.46 18.34
C ALA A 179 -4.16 -0.90 16.89
N LYS A 180 -5.44 -0.93 16.52
CA LYS A 180 -5.89 -1.12 15.14
C LYS A 180 -6.12 0.24 14.51
N VAL A 181 -5.51 0.47 13.35
CA VAL A 181 -5.69 1.68 12.54
C VAL A 181 -6.50 1.34 11.30
N SER A 182 -7.54 2.13 11.03
CA SER A 182 -8.32 1.98 9.79
C SER A 182 -7.51 2.48 8.60
N LEU A 183 -7.25 1.58 7.66
CA LEU A 183 -6.59 1.90 6.41
C LEU A 183 -7.54 2.55 5.39
N GLU A 184 -8.85 2.38 5.54
CA GLU A 184 -9.86 2.98 4.67
C GLU A 184 -9.80 4.50 4.68
N ARG A 185 -9.58 5.12 5.85
CA ARG A 185 -9.41 6.58 5.95
C ARG A 185 -8.17 7.08 5.20
N ILE A 186 -7.11 6.27 5.18
CA ILE A 186 -5.89 6.60 4.42
C ILE A 186 -6.18 6.45 2.92
N GLU A 187 -6.84 5.37 2.52
CA GLU A 187 -7.26 5.12 1.13
C GLU A 187 -8.19 6.23 0.59
N GLU A 188 -9.14 6.71 1.39
CA GLU A 188 -10.04 7.82 1.05
C GLU A 188 -9.29 9.12 0.74
N SER A 189 -8.13 9.35 1.38
CA SER A 189 -7.30 10.52 1.10
C SER A 189 -6.58 10.43 -0.26
N TRP A 190 -6.54 9.25 -0.87
CA TRP A 190 -5.95 9.02 -2.19
C TRP A 190 -6.99 9.14 -3.32
N ALA A 191 -8.02 9.95 -3.09
CA ALA A 191 -9.06 10.33 -4.07
C ALA A 191 -8.47 10.52 -5.48
N PRO A 192 -9.25 10.22 -6.55
CA PRO A 192 -8.71 10.00 -7.89
C PRO A 192 -8.07 11.26 -8.47
N GLY A 193 -6.77 11.44 -8.20
CA GLY A 193 -5.91 12.23 -9.05
C GLY A 193 -5.68 11.50 -10.38
N ASP A 194 -4.93 12.12 -11.29
CA ASP A 194 -4.55 11.48 -12.55
C ASP A 194 -3.67 10.22 -12.34
N GLU A 195 -3.08 10.10 -11.15
CA GLU A 195 -2.13 9.04 -10.81
C GLU A 195 -2.83 7.85 -10.17
N ARG A 196 -2.53 6.66 -10.70
CA ARG A 196 -3.02 5.40 -10.17
C ARG A 196 -1.97 4.79 -9.27
N VAL A 197 -2.28 4.63 -7.99
CA VAL A 197 -1.36 4.15 -6.97
C VAL A 197 -2.00 2.99 -6.22
N PHE A 198 -1.18 2.04 -5.82
CA PHE A 198 -1.57 0.99 -4.89
C PHE A 198 -0.39 0.60 -3.99
N VAL A 199 -0.71 -0.01 -2.85
CA VAL A 199 0.26 -0.67 -1.97
C VAL A 199 -0.10 -2.13 -1.88
N ALA A 200 0.88 -2.99 -2.14
CA ALA A 200 0.78 -4.42 -1.93
C ALA A 200 1.47 -4.80 -0.62
N ASP A 201 0.92 -5.78 0.09
CA ASP A 201 1.58 -6.35 1.27
C ASP A 201 2.71 -7.31 0.87
N GLY A 202 3.36 -7.92 1.88
CA GLY A 202 4.46 -8.86 1.66
C GLY A 202 4.10 -10.12 0.88
N LEU A 203 2.81 -10.40 0.67
CA LEU A 203 2.33 -11.51 -0.16
C LEU A 203 1.99 -11.05 -1.59
N GLY A 204 2.12 -9.76 -1.91
CA GLY A 204 1.77 -9.21 -3.22
C GLY A 204 0.27 -8.97 -3.39
N VAL A 205 -0.50 -8.89 -2.30
CA VAL A 205 -1.93 -8.56 -2.36
C VAL A 205 -2.10 -7.06 -2.17
N VAL A 206 -2.86 -6.42 -3.04
CA VAL A 206 -3.18 -4.98 -2.94
C VAL A 206 -4.08 -4.71 -1.73
N ILE A 207 -3.56 -3.91 -0.79
CA ILE A 207 -4.23 -3.57 0.48
C ILE A 207 -4.71 -2.12 0.56
N LEU A 208 -4.14 -1.23 -0.25
CA LEU A 208 -4.54 0.16 -0.43
C LEU A 208 -4.49 0.50 -1.92
N THR A 209 -5.44 1.24 -2.46
CA THR A 209 -5.46 1.63 -3.88
C THR A 209 -6.30 2.87 -4.15
N SER A 210 -5.86 3.73 -5.07
CA SER A 210 -6.70 4.81 -5.61
C SER A 210 -7.75 4.31 -6.62
N VAL A 211 -7.62 3.06 -7.08
CA VAL A 211 -8.55 2.40 -7.99
C VAL A 211 -9.27 1.26 -7.27
N PRO A 212 -10.54 1.42 -6.86
CA PRO A 212 -11.25 0.46 -6.00
C PRO A 212 -11.31 -0.97 -6.54
N SER A 213 -11.36 -1.14 -7.87
CA SER A 213 -11.40 -2.47 -8.51
C SER A 213 -10.12 -3.27 -8.38
N TRP A 214 -9.01 -2.65 -7.97
CA TRP A 214 -7.73 -3.34 -7.72
C TRP A 214 -7.58 -3.84 -6.29
N LYS A 215 -8.47 -3.43 -5.38
CA LYS A 215 -8.37 -3.80 -3.97
C LYS A 215 -8.47 -5.32 -3.84
N PHE A 216 -7.54 -5.91 -3.10
CA PHE A 216 -7.36 -7.36 -2.98
C PHE A 216 -6.96 -8.09 -4.28
N GLY A 217 -6.44 -7.33 -5.25
CA GLY A 217 -5.77 -7.85 -6.42
C GLY A 217 -4.42 -8.47 -6.07
N MET A 218 -4.09 -9.63 -6.62
CA MET A 218 -2.79 -10.29 -6.47
C MET A 218 -1.88 -9.86 -7.61
N THR A 219 -0.72 -9.27 -7.29
CA THR A 219 0.28 -8.86 -8.30
C THR A 219 1.03 -10.05 -8.90
N ALA A 220 1.07 -11.17 -8.17
CA ALA A 220 1.59 -12.46 -8.61
C ALA A 220 0.76 -13.60 -8.01
N ALA A 221 0.83 -14.79 -8.59
CA ALA A 221 0.17 -15.96 -8.01
C ALA A 221 0.80 -16.32 -6.65
N LEU A 222 -0.04 -16.53 -5.64
CA LEU A 222 0.41 -16.97 -4.32
C LEU A 222 0.80 -18.46 -4.36
N SER A 223 1.95 -18.78 -3.77
CA SER A 223 2.37 -20.17 -3.56
C SER A 223 1.56 -20.85 -2.45
N GLU A 224 1.51 -22.18 -2.44
CA GLU A 224 0.82 -22.98 -1.39
C GLU A 224 1.24 -22.59 0.05
N PRO A 225 2.55 -22.39 0.36
CA PRO A 225 2.95 -21.92 1.69
C PRO A 225 2.40 -20.54 2.05
N MET A 226 2.28 -19.63 1.07
CA MET A 226 1.73 -18.29 1.27
C MET A 226 0.23 -18.35 1.56
N TRP A 227 -0.50 -19.18 0.82
CA TRP A 227 -1.93 -19.44 1.08
C TRP A 227 -2.16 -20.02 2.46
N THR A 228 -1.35 -20.99 2.86
CA THR A 228 -1.43 -21.62 4.18
C THR A 228 -1.19 -20.58 5.28
N THR A 229 -0.15 -19.76 5.14
CA THR A 229 0.19 -18.71 6.12
C THR A 229 -0.93 -17.66 6.23
N ALA A 230 -1.43 -17.17 5.10
CA ALA A 230 -2.53 -16.19 5.08
C ALA A 230 -3.82 -16.75 5.70
N SER A 231 -4.08 -18.04 5.52
CA SER A 231 -5.27 -18.72 6.07
C SER A 231 -5.15 -18.93 7.59
N LEU A 232 -4.00 -19.43 8.07
CA LEU A 232 -3.75 -19.65 9.51
C LEU A 232 -3.81 -18.34 10.30
N THR A 233 -3.25 -17.28 9.73
CA THR A 233 -3.26 -15.94 10.34
C THR A 233 -4.55 -15.18 10.09
N ARG A 234 -5.45 -15.73 9.25
CA ARG A 234 -6.70 -15.10 8.75
C ARG A 234 -6.48 -13.68 8.25
N GLN A 235 -5.41 -13.46 7.48
CA GLN A 235 -4.97 -12.13 7.03
C GLN A 235 -6.03 -11.44 6.16
N TYR A 236 -6.68 -12.18 5.26
CA TYR A 236 -7.69 -11.62 4.34
C TYR A 236 -9.14 -11.94 4.74
N GLY A 237 -9.36 -12.66 5.84
CA GLY A 237 -10.71 -13.05 6.28
C GLY A 237 -11.46 -13.82 5.19
N ALA A 238 -12.68 -13.36 4.87
CA ALA A 238 -13.54 -13.97 3.83
C ALA A 238 -13.38 -13.31 2.44
N VAL A 239 -12.38 -12.45 2.26
CA VAL A 239 -12.18 -11.73 0.99
C VAL A 239 -11.72 -12.69 -0.11
N THR A 240 -12.35 -12.58 -1.28
CA THR A 240 -11.91 -13.29 -2.48
C THR A 240 -10.77 -12.52 -3.17
N LEU A 241 -9.58 -13.11 -3.19
CA LEU A 241 -8.44 -12.56 -3.92
C LEU A 241 -8.59 -12.82 -5.42
N LYS A 242 -8.26 -11.83 -6.25
CA LYS A 242 -8.34 -11.92 -7.71
C LYS A 242 -6.97 -11.59 -8.34
N PRO A 243 -6.55 -12.25 -9.43
CA PRO A 243 -5.35 -11.83 -10.14
C PRO A 243 -5.50 -10.40 -10.65
N LEU A 244 -4.50 -9.57 -10.42
CA LEU A 244 -4.41 -8.24 -11.01
C LEU A 244 -3.62 -8.36 -12.33
N PRO A 245 -4.10 -7.80 -13.45
CA PRO A 245 -3.42 -7.91 -14.74
C PRO A 245 -2.22 -6.94 -14.84
N VAL A 246 -1.33 -6.98 -13.85
CA VAL A 246 -0.06 -6.23 -13.84
C VAL A 246 1.06 -7.11 -14.39
N GLU A 247 1.96 -6.51 -15.15
CA GLU A 247 3.28 -7.09 -15.42
C GLU A 247 4.33 -6.29 -14.66
N GLU A 248 5.17 -7.00 -13.90
CA GLU A 248 6.32 -6.41 -13.23
C GLU A 248 7.37 -6.06 -14.29
N ARG A 249 7.77 -4.79 -14.35
CA ARG A 249 8.89 -4.37 -15.20
C ARG A 249 9.90 -3.64 -14.35
N GLU A 250 10.99 -4.34 -14.04
CA GLU A 250 12.15 -3.76 -13.38
C GLU A 250 12.90 -2.88 -14.37
N ASP A 251 12.70 -1.55 -14.28
CA ASP A 251 13.59 -0.61 -14.94
C ASP A 251 14.93 -0.63 -14.19
N ARG A 252 16.03 -0.75 -14.94
CA ARG A 252 17.42 -0.93 -14.46
C ARG A 252 18.00 0.29 -13.71
N GLY A 253 17.23 0.88 -12.80
CA GLY A 253 17.55 2.06 -12.01
C GLY A 253 16.56 2.24 -10.86
N THR A 254 16.73 1.42 -9.83
CA THR A 254 16.35 1.66 -8.42
C THR A 254 14.88 1.87 -8.05
N ALA A 255 13.91 1.73 -8.96
CA ALA A 255 12.48 1.78 -8.60
C ALA A 255 11.71 0.56 -9.12
N ARG A 256 11.09 -0.20 -8.21
CA ARG A 256 10.12 -1.26 -8.56
C ARG A 256 8.80 -0.59 -8.98
N GLY A 257 8.43 -0.74 -10.24
CA GLY A 257 7.16 -0.24 -10.80
C GLY A 257 6.34 -1.37 -11.41
N TRP A 258 5.03 -1.36 -11.16
CA TRP A 258 4.07 -2.29 -11.76
C TRP A 258 3.27 -1.53 -12.82
N TRP A 259 3.25 -2.04 -14.06
CA TRP A 259 2.46 -1.44 -15.15
C TRP A 259 1.23 -2.32 -15.45
N LEU A 260 0.07 -1.69 -15.66
CA LEU A 260 -1.14 -2.38 -16.12
C LEU A 260 -1.27 -2.21 -17.63
N TRP A 261 -1.18 -3.30 -18.38
CA TRP A 261 -1.61 -3.34 -19.78
C TRP A 261 -2.67 -4.43 -19.96
N PRO A 262 -3.81 -4.16 -20.63
CA PRO A 262 -4.71 -5.23 -21.05
C PRO A 262 -4.01 -6.08 -22.12
N LYS A 263 -4.00 -7.41 -21.96
CA LYS A 263 -3.26 -8.41 -22.76
C LYS A 263 -3.46 -8.40 -24.30
N THR A 264 -4.22 -7.47 -24.88
CA THR A 264 -4.67 -7.55 -26.29
C THR A 264 -4.50 -6.30 -27.14
N THR A 265 -3.71 -5.29 -26.74
CA THR A 265 -3.45 -4.15 -27.65
C THR A 265 -1.97 -3.87 -27.81
N ARG A 266 -1.47 -3.91 -29.06
CA ARG A 266 -0.28 -3.13 -29.44
C ARG A 266 -0.48 -1.68 -28.98
N PRO A 267 0.59 -0.94 -28.64
CA PRO A 267 0.44 0.49 -28.35
C PRO A 267 -0.34 1.15 -29.50
N PRO A 268 -1.34 2.00 -29.23
CA PRO A 268 -1.85 2.87 -30.26
C PRO A 268 -0.64 3.66 -30.80
N SER A 269 -0.51 3.70 -32.12
CA SER A 269 0.45 4.56 -32.80
C SER A 269 0.41 5.95 -32.17
N PRO A 270 1.56 6.62 -31.95
CA PRO A 270 1.59 7.96 -31.37
C PRO A 270 0.65 8.86 -32.17
N ILE A 271 -0.43 9.29 -31.51
CA ILE A 271 -1.32 10.32 -32.04
C ILE A 271 -0.53 11.62 -31.90
N TRP A 272 0.17 11.99 -32.96
CA TRP A 272 0.74 13.32 -33.08
C TRP A 272 -0.43 14.32 -33.01
N PRO A 273 -0.40 15.35 -32.16
CA PRO A 273 -1.29 16.48 -32.34
C PRO A 273 -1.01 17.04 -33.74
N THR A 274 -2.03 17.04 -34.60
CA THR A 274 -1.97 17.73 -35.88
C THR A 274 -1.59 19.18 -35.59
N PRO A 275 -0.57 19.76 -36.26
CA PRO A 275 -0.26 21.16 -36.08
C PRO A 275 -1.49 21.98 -36.46
N ALA A 276 -1.92 22.85 -35.55
CA ALA A 276 -2.96 23.83 -35.85
C ALA A 276 -2.59 24.61 -37.12
N PRO A 277 -3.53 24.88 -38.04
CA PRO A 277 -3.23 25.69 -39.22
C PRO A 277 -2.72 27.07 -38.78
N CYS A 278 -1.54 27.45 -39.28
CA CYS A 278 -1.01 28.81 -39.11
C CYS A 278 -2.06 29.83 -39.56
N PRO A 279 -2.33 30.90 -38.78
CA PRO A 279 -3.11 32.01 -39.29
C PRO A 279 -2.35 32.65 -40.45
N ALA A 280 -3.04 32.81 -41.58
CA ALA A 280 -2.51 33.52 -42.74
C ALA A 280 -2.10 34.94 -42.31
N LEU A 281 -0.85 35.30 -42.59
CA LEU A 281 -0.37 36.67 -42.59
C LEU A 281 -1.18 37.45 -43.62
N ALA A 282 -2.17 38.23 -43.16
CA ALA A 282 -2.73 39.33 -43.94
C ALA A 282 -1.71 40.47 -43.91
N GLY A 283 -1.03 40.67 -45.03
CA GLY A 283 -0.15 41.82 -45.25
C GLY A 283 -0.60 42.60 -46.48
N ALA A 284 -0.78 43.91 -46.26
CA ALA A 284 -0.88 45.02 -47.21
C ALA A 284 -2.11 45.10 -48.12
#